data_AF-A0A1C4MXP5-F1
#
_entry.id   AF-A0A1C4MXP5-F1
#
_cell.length_a   1.000
_cell.length_b   1.000
_cell.length_c   1.000
_cell.angle_alpha   90.00
_cell.angle_beta   90.00
_cell.angle_gamma   90.00
#
_symmetry.space_group_name_H-M   'P 1'
#
loop_
_entity.id
_entity.type
_entity.pdbx_description
1 polymer ?
#
loop_
_entity_poly.entity_id
_entity_poly.type
_entity_poly.pdbx_seq_one_letter_code
_entity_poly.pdbx_strand_id
1 'polypeptide(L)' 'MYGGRLDQANTALRAYVQEHGDRPWTAEELAELARLRARWTSAARESRMQIRPVAGPVSGSAVMTAA' A
#
# COMPACT_ATOMS: atom_id res chain seq x y z
N MET A 1 -6.12 10.26 12.29
CA MET A 1 -4.95 9.86 11.47
C MET A 1 -5.20 8.46 10.90
N TYR A 2 -5.69 8.35 9.67
CA TYR A 2 -6.00 7.05 9.03
C TYR A 2 -4.78 6.35 8.41
N GLY A 3 -3.56 6.88 8.60
CA GLY A 3 -2.32 6.39 7.98
C GLY A 3 -1.35 5.62 8.89
N GLY A 4 -1.48 5.71 10.23
CA GLY A 4 -0.39 5.33 11.15
C GLY A 4 0.12 3.89 11.02
N ARG A 5 -0.77 2.91 10.79
CA ARG A 5 -0.37 1.50 10.63
C ARG A 5 0.23 1.21 9.24
N LEU A 6 -0.27 1.88 8.21
CA LEU A 6 0.25 1.78 6.84
C LEU A 6 1.63 2.43 6.73
N ASP A 7 1.78 3.63 7.29
CA ASP A 7 3.05 4.36 7.34
C ASP A 7 4.09 3.59 8.14
N GLN A 8 3.73 3.05 9.30
CA GLN A 8 4.65 2.23 10.11
C GLN A 8 5.13 0.99 9.34
N ALA A 9 4.23 0.27 8.66
CA ALA A 9 4.60 -0.91 7.87
C ALA A 9 5.50 -0.54 6.67
N ASN A 10 5.22 0.61 6.03
CA ASN A 10 6.03 1.10 4.92
C ASN A 10 7.42 1.56 5.37
N THR A 11 7.51 2.23 6.52
CA THR A 11 8.79 2.65 7.11
C THR A 11 9.66 1.45 7.46
N ALA A 12 9.08 0.40 8.06
CA ALA A 12 9.82 -0.83 8.35
C ALA A 12 10.34 -1.51 7.09
N LEU A 13 9.51 -1.59 6.03
CA LEU A 13 9.91 -2.15 4.74
C LEU A 13 11.07 -1.35 4.10
N ARG A 14 10.98 -0.02 4.11
CA ARG A 14 12.02 0.86 3.55
C ARG A 14 13.33 0.79 4.33
N ALA A 15 13.26 0.80 5.66
CA ALA A 15 14.44 0.66 6.51
C ALA A 15 15.17 -0.66 6.22
N TYR A 16 14.44 -1.76 6.11
CA TYR A 16 15.02 -3.07 5.83
C TYR A 16 15.74 -3.12 4.48
N VAL A 17 15.13 -2.58 3.42
CA VAL A 17 15.76 -2.51 2.08
C VAL A 17 16.98 -1.57 2.09
N GLN A 18 16.89 -0.43 2.78
CA GLN A 18 17.99 0.54 2.87
C GLN A 18 19.19 -0.02 3.65
N GLU A 19 18.94 -0.76 4.73
CA GLU A 19 20.00 -1.40 5.52
C GLU A 19 20.65 -2.55 4.75
N HIS A 20 19.88 -3.31 3.97
CA HIS A 20 20.43 -4.38 3.14
C HIS A 20 21.39 -3.83 2.07
N GLY A 21 21.02 -2.72 1.42
CA GLY A 21 21.83 -2.06 0.39
C GLY A 21 21.97 -2.90 -0.88
N ASP A 22 23.14 -2.85 -1.52
CA ASP A 22 23.45 -3.60 -2.77
C ASP A 22 24.01 -5.01 -2.51
N ARG A 23 23.92 -5.50 -1.28
CA ARG A 23 24.36 -6.86 -0.97
C ARG A 23 23.45 -7.88 -1.68
N PRO A 24 23.95 -9.07 -2.02
CA PRO A 24 23.12 -10.12 -2.56
C PRO A 24 22.16 -10.64 -1.49
N TRP A 25 20.90 -10.77 -1.86
CA TRP A 25 19.86 -11.28 -0.98
C TRP A 25 19.98 -12.79 -0.76
N THR A 26 19.93 -13.20 0.50
CA THR A 26 19.76 -14.60 0.87
C THR A 26 18.29 -15.02 0.82
N ALA A 27 18.03 -16.33 0.76
CA ALA A 27 16.66 -16.86 0.80
C ALA A 27 15.90 -16.45 2.07
N GLU A 28 16.60 -16.34 3.21
CA GLU A 28 16.02 -15.92 4.49
C GLU A 28 15.64 -14.44 4.47
N GLU A 29 16.50 -13.58 3.92
CA GLU A 29 16.20 -12.15 3.78
C GLU A 29 15.07 -11.89 2.79
N LEU A 30 14.97 -12.67 1.71
CA LEU A 30 13.84 -12.62 0.80
C LEU A 30 12.53 -13.06 1.48
N ALA A 31 12.59 -14.06 2.36
CA ALA A 31 11.42 -14.48 3.13
C ALA A 31 10.98 -13.38 4.11
N GLU A 32 11.91 -12.69 4.75
CA GLU A 32 11.61 -11.58 5.65
C GLU A 32 11.07 -10.36 4.88
N LEU A 33 11.65 -10.04 3.71
CA LEU A 33 11.13 -9.01 2.81
C LEU A 33 9.69 -9.34 2.37
N ALA A 34 9.39 -10.60 2.07
CA ALA A 34 8.04 -11.04 1.71
C ALA A 34 7.06 -10.87 2.88
N ARG A 35 7.47 -11.15 4.13
CA ARG A 35 6.65 -10.92 5.33
C ARG A 35 6.36 -9.43 5.54
N LEU A 36 7.38 -8.57 5.43
CA LEU A 36 7.20 -7.11 5.56
C LEU A 36 6.25 -6.58 4.48
N ARG A 37 6.41 -7.05 3.24
CA ARG A 37 5.52 -6.68 2.12
C ARG A 37 4.09 -7.16 2.34
N ALA A 38 3.89 -8.37 2.88
CA ALA A 38 2.56 -8.87 3.22
C ALA A 38 1.87 -8.01 4.29
N ARG A 39 2.62 -7.60 5.33
CA ARG A 39 2.12 -6.72 6.39
C ARG A 39 1.70 -5.34 5.86
N TRP A 40 2.52 -4.73 5.00
CA TRP A 40 2.16 -3.49 4.33
C TRP A 40 0.92 -3.65 3.45
N THR A 41 0.84 -4.75 2.69
CA THR A 41 -0.29 -5.02 1.81
C THR A 41 -1.60 -5.18 2.59
N SER A 42 -1.58 -5.82 3.76
CA SER A 42 -2.75 -5.92 4.63
C SER A 42 -3.20 -4.53 5.10
N ALA A 43 -2.27 -3.73 5.63
CA ALA A 43 -2.57 -2.37 6.09
C ALA A 43 -3.09 -1.47 4.95
N ALA A 44 -2.57 -1.63 3.72
CA ALA A 44 -3.02 -0.89 2.55
C ALA A 44 -4.45 -1.28 2.14
N ARG A 45 -4.80 -2.57 2.24
CA ARG A 45 -6.17 -3.05 1.99
C ARG A 45 -7.15 -2.50 3.03
N GLU A 46 -6.79 -2.56 4.31
CA GLU A 46 -7.59 -1.99 5.40
C GLU A 46 -7.80 -0.48 5.21
N SER A 47 -6.77 0.26 4.80
CA SER A 47 -6.88 1.70 4.53
C SER A 47 -7.79 1.99 3.33
N ARG A 48 -7.68 1.24 2.22
CA ARG A 48 -8.59 1.38 1.07
C ARG A 48 -10.05 1.04 1.41
N MET A 49 -10.27 0.04 2.26
CA MET A 49 -11.63 -0.32 2.72
C MET A 49 -12.25 0.81 3.54
N GLN A 50 -11.46 1.52 4.36
CA GLN A 50 -11.91 2.70 5.10
C GLN A 50 -12.22 3.90 4.20
N ILE A 51 -11.60 3.97 3.02
CA ILE A 51 -11.77 5.07 2.05
C ILE A 51 -12.92 4.82 1.06
N ARG A 52 -13.47 3.59 0.96
CA ARG A 52 -14.60 3.34 0.05
C ARG A 52 -15.79 4.23 0.43
N PRO A 53 -16.23 5.17 -0.42
CA PRO A 53 -17.54 5.77 -0.28
C PRO A 53 -18.57 4.65 -0.44
N VAL A 54 -19.66 4.70 0.33
CA VAL A 54 -20.81 3.83 0.08
C VAL A 54 -21.16 3.94 -1.40
N ALA A 55 -21.29 2.81 -2.10
CA ALA A 55 -21.63 2.80 -3.51
C ALA A 55 -23.09 3.27 -3.67
N GLY A 56 -23.31 4.58 -3.68
CA GLY A 56 -24.51 5.20 -4.23
C GLY A 56 -24.44 5.21 -5.75
N PRO A 57 -25.57 5.13 -6.47
CA PRO A 57 -25.57 5.10 -7.92
C PRO A 57 -25.02 6.44 -8.42
N VAL A 58 -23.87 6.43 -9.09
CA VAL A 58 -23.39 7.61 -9.80
C VAL A 58 -24.23 7.73 -11.06
N SER A 59 -25.25 8.58 -11.02
CA SER A 59 -25.93 9.05 -12.23
C SER A 59 -24.91 9.86 -13.02
N GLY A 60 -24.43 9.28 -14.12
CA GLY A 60 -23.50 9.94 -15.03
C GLY A 60 -24.12 11.23 -15.57
N SER A 61 -23.54 12.37 -15.22
CA SER A 61 -23.74 13.61 -15.97
C SER A 61 -22.71 13.64 -17.09
N ALA A 62 -23.22 13.47 -18.30
CA ALA A 62 -22.49 13.61 -19.55
C ALA A 62 -21.91 15.03 -19.68
N VAL A 63 -20.64 15.13 -20.06
CA VAL A 63 -20.04 16.39 -20.52
C VAL A 63 -20.09 16.36 -22.04
N MET A 64 -21.05 17.10 -22.60
CA MET A 64 -21.18 17.32 -24.04
C MET A 64 -20.12 18.34 -24.46
N THR A 65 -19.15 17.92 -25.27
CA THR A 65 -18.19 18.80 -25.94
C THR A 65 -18.41 18.68 -27.44
N ALA A 66 -18.90 19.73 -28.08
CA ALA A 66 -18.72 19.97 -29.50
C ALA A 66 -18.68 21.49 -29.71
N ALA A 67 -17.66 21.92 -30.46
CA ALA A 67 -17.22 23.27 -30.72
C ALA A 67 -18.08 23.99 -31.78
#